data_AF-A0AAV0XYN8-F1
#
_entry.id   AF-A0AAV0XYN8-F1
#
_cell.length_a   1.000
_cell.length_b   1.000
_cell.length_c   1.000
_cell.angle_alpha   90.00
_cell.angle_beta   90.00
_cell.angle_gamma   90.00
#
_symmetry.space_group_name_H-M   'P 1'
#
loop_
_entity.id
_entity.type
_entity.pdbx_description
1 polymer ?
#
loop_
_entity_poly.entity_id
_entity_poly.type
_entity_poly.pdbx_seq_one_letter_code
_entity_poly.pdbx_strand_id
1 'polypeptide(L)' 'MQPDSAKFYSTSGCFDNEDCSTGEIIPGSWREITSGDTGLRQLRSIPRKPASNATNIREEFKSYFMSEIGSLPFQDKYL' A
#
# COMPACT_ATOMS: atom_id res chain seq x y z
N MET A 1 -8.86 -22.31 -19.25
CA MET A 1 -7.75 -22.57 -18.29
C MET A 1 -7.16 -21.21 -17.96
N GLN A 2 -7.28 -20.74 -16.71
CA GLN A 2 -6.63 -19.47 -16.34
C GLN A 2 -5.11 -19.70 -16.26
N PRO A 3 -4.29 -18.80 -16.82
CA PRO A 3 -2.85 -18.95 -16.75
C PRO A 3 -2.39 -18.79 -15.28
N ASP A 4 -1.48 -19.66 -14.87
CA ASP A 4 -0.90 -19.68 -13.52
C ASP A 4 -0.24 -18.34 -13.20
N SER A 5 -0.67 -17.71 -12.10
CA SER A 5 -0.23 -16.37 -11.69
C SER A 5 1.29 -16.30 -11.44
N ALA A 6 1.91 -17.43 -11.11
CA ALA A 6 3.36 -17.55 -10.93
C ALA A 6 4.15 -17.13 -12.17
N LYS A 7 3.57 -17.26 -13.38
CA LYS A 7 4.23 -16.88 -14.64
C LYS A 7 4.17 -15.38 -14.94
N PHE A 8 3.41 -14.59 -14.18
CA PHE A 8 3.23 -13.16 -14.44
C PHE A 8 4.12 -12.26 -13.58
N TYR A 9 4.53 -12.72 -12.39
CA TYR A 9 5.32 -11.89 -11.48
C TYR A 9 6.79 -11.79 -11.88
N SER A 10 7.33 -12.83 -12.51
CA SER A 10 8.71 -12.86 -12.98
C SER A 10 8.80 -13.72 -14.25
N THR A 11 8.68 -13.08 -15.41
CA THR A 11 8.93 -13.76 -16.69
C THR A 11 10.39 -14.22 -16.79
N SER A 12 10.65 -15.24 -17.61
CA SER A 12 12.03 -15.66 -17.87
C SER A 12 12.86 -14.47 -18.38
N GLY A 13 14.07 -14.29 -17.85
CA GLY A 13 14.92 -13.14 -18.14
C GLY A 13 14.54 -11.85 -17.39
N CYS A 14 13.59 -11.90 -16.44
CA CYS A 14 13.28 -10.75 -15.58
C CYS A 14 14.50 -10.37 -14.73
N PHE A 15 15.15 -11.34 -14.09
CA PHE A 15 16.33 -11.15 -13.23
C PHE A 15 17.63 -11.44 -13.98
N ASP A 16 18.74 -10.97 -13.41
CA ASP A 16 20.06 -11.34 -13.88
C ASP A 16 20.28 -12.84 -13.70
N ASN A 17 21.00 -13.46 -14.64
CA ASN A 17 21.42 -14.86 -14.56
C ASN A 17 22.90 -14.98 -14.92
N GLU A 18 23.57 -16.03 -14.46
CA GLU A 18 24.95 -16.30 -14.85
C GLU A 18 25.01 -17.22 -16.07
N ASP A 19 25.93 -16.95 -16.99
CA ASP A 19 26.35 -17.92 -17.99
C ASP A 19 27.35 -18.89 -17.36
N CYS A 20 26.91 -20.13 -17.09
CA CYS A 20 27.74 -21.15 -16.47
C CYS A 20 29.01 -21.51 -17.26
N SER A 21 29.08 -21.15 -18.56
CA SER A 21 30.23 -21.46 -19.42
C SER A 21 31.31 -20.38 -19.41
N THR A 22 30.92 -19.11 -19.26
CA THR A 22 31.82 -17.95 -19.28
C THR A 22 32.01 -17.31 -17.91
N GLY A 23 31.10 -17.59 -16.97
CA GLY A 23 31.03 -16.94 -15.66
C GLY A 23 30.51 -15.50 -15.72
N GLU A 24 30.04 -15.04 -16.88
CA GLU A 24 29.55 -13.67 -17.07
C GLU A 24 28.11 -13.52 -16.58
N ILE A 25 27.78 -12.33 -16.10
CA ILE A 25 26.41 -11.97 -15.71
C ILE A 25 25.64 -11.55 -16.96
N ILE A 26 24.58 -12.27 -17.28
CA ILE A 26 23.56 -11.91 -18.28
C ILE A 26 22.56 -10.96 -17.59
N PRO A 27 22.48 -9.68 -18.02
CA PRO A 27 21.56 -8.70 -17.42
C PRO A 27 20.10 -9.09 -17.65
N GLY A 28 19.28 -9.01 -16.60
CA GLY A 28 17.83 -9.18 -16.69
C GLY A 28 17.11 -7.91 -17.16
N SER A 29 15.91 -8.08 -17.70
CA SER A 29 15.07 -6.99 -18.21
C SER A 29 14.64 -5.99 -17.14
N TRP A 30 14.68 -6.36 -15.86
CA TRP A 30 14.41 -5.44 -14.75
C TRP A 30 15.28 -4.18 -14.81
N ARG A 31 16.53 -4.29 -15.26
CA ARG A 31 17.47 -3.17 -15.36
C ARG A 31 17.02 -2.13 -16.37
N GLU A 32 16.48 -2.57 -17.50
CA GLU A 32 15.91 -1.69 -18.52
C GLU A 32 14.58 -1.09 -18.05
N ILE A 33 13.72 -1.89 -17.42
CA ILE A 33 12.42 -1.43 -16.91
C ILE A 33 12.59 -0.30 -15.88
N THR A 34 13.60 -0.39 -15.03
CA THR A 34 13.91 0.64 -14.03
C THR A 34 14.90 1.70 -14.53
N SER A 35 15.35 1.63 -15.78
CA SER A 35 16.32 2.58 -16.32
C SER A 35 15.74 3.99 -16.33
N GLY A 36 16.40 4.91 -15.62
CA GLY A 36 15.94 6.29 -15.47
C GLY A 36 14.84 6.49 -14.44
N ASP A 37 14.41 5.45 -13.72
CA ASP A 37 13.55 5.63 -12.56
C ASP A 37 14.38 6.16 -11.38
N THR A 38 14.00 7.31 -10.83
CA THR A 38 14.68 7.95 -9.70
C THR A 38 14.24 7.36 -8.35
N GLY A 39 13.47 6.27 -8.37
CA GLY A 39 12.92 5.60 -7.20
C GLY A 39 11.73 6.34 -6.62
N LEU A 40 11.87 6.85 -5.38
CA LEU A 40 10.78 7.50 -4.66
C LEU A 40 10.40 8.83 -5.30
N ARG A 41 9.39 8.80 -6.17
CA ARG A 41 8.78 10.00 -6.73
C ARG A 41 8.04 10.74 -5.63
N GLN A 42 8.21 12.06 -5.58
CA GLN A 42 7.43 12.90 -4.69
C GLN A 42 5.94 12.77 -5.04
N LEU A 43 5.21 11.99 -4.24
CA LEU A 43 3.76 11.87 -4.40
C LEU A 43 3.15 13.24 -4.10
N ARG A 44 2.25 13.69 -4.98
CA ARG A 44 1.50 14.91 -4.71
C ARG A 44 0.66 14.68 -3.45
N SER A 45 0.90 15.49 -2.42
CA SER A 45 0.03 15.54 -1.25
C SER A 45 -1.27 16.22 -1.66
N ILE A 46 -2.22 15.44 -2.17
CA ILE A 46 -3.56 15.92 -2.49
C ILE A 46 -4.43 15.65 -1.28
N PRO A 47 -4.87 16.69 -0.53
CA PRO A 47 -5.78 16.48 0.58
C PRO A 47 -7.07 15.86 0.04
N ARG A 48 -7.34 14.62 0.45
CA ARG A 48 -8.58 13.94 0.09
C ARG A 48 -9.62 14.30 1.15
N LYS A 49 -10.79 14.78 0.70
CA LYS A 49 -11.96 14.86 1.59
C LYS A 49 -12.23 13.45 2.11
N PRO A 50 -12.25 13.21 3.43
CA PRO A 50 -12.59 11.90 3.95
C PRO A 50 -13.99 11.50 3.47
N ALA A 51 -14.21 10.20 3.29
CA ALA A 51 -15.51 9.70 2.87
C ALA A 51 -16.59 10.24 3.83
N SER A 52 -17.67 10.79 3.27
CA SER A 52 -18.79 11.33 4.06
C SER A 52 -19.32 10.31 5.07
N ASN A 53 -19.36 9.04 4.66
CA ASN A 53 -19.74 7.93 5.53
C ASN A 53 -18.85 7.81 6.77
N ALA A 54 -17.53 7.88 6.61
CA ALA A 54 -16.60 7.79 7.74
C ALA A 54 -16.78 8.97 8.72
N THR A 55 -17.03 10.17 8.19
CA THR A 55 -17.36 11.34 9.01
C THR A 55 -18.68 11.14 9.77
N ASN A 56 -19.72 10.64 9.10
CA ASN A 56 -21.03 10.41 9.71
C ASN A 56 -20.96 9.36 10.83
N ILE A 57 -20.32 8.22 10.58
CA ILE A 57 -20.11 7.16 11.58
C ILE A 57 -19.36 7.71 12.80
N ARG A 58 -18.33 8.54 12.58
CA ARG A 58 -17.59 9.17 13.68
C ARG A 58 -18.46 10.09 14.53
N GLU A 59 -19.29 10.93 13.91
CA GLU A 59 -20.19 11.81 14.66
C GLU A 59 -21.29 11.04 15.40
N GLU A 60 -21.78 9.93 14.83
CA GLU A 60 -22.75 9.04 15.46
C GLU A 60 -22.17 8.41 16.73
N PHE A 61 -20.98 7.78 16.63
CA PHE A 61 -20.31 7.20 17.80
C PHE A 61 -19.98 8.25 18.86
N LYS A 62 -19.47 9.41 18.45
CA LYS A 62 -19.21 10.53 19.37
C LYS A 62 -20.48 10.90 20.13
N SER A 63 -21.61 11.04 19.44
CA SER A 63 -22.89 11.39 20.07
C SER A 63 -23.38 10.28 21.01
N TYR A 64 -23.23 9.02 20.60
CA TYR A 64 -23.60 7.86 21.41
C TYR A 64 -22.81 7.79 22.72
N PHE A 65 -21.48 7.92 22.67
CA PHE A 65 -20.63 7.85 23.86
C PHE A 65 -20.77 9.04 24.81
N MET A 66 -21.41 10.13 24.37
CA MET A 66 -21.75 11.28 25.22
C MET A 66 -23.20 11.25 25.70
N SER A 67 -23.97 10.22 25.33
CA SER A 67 -25.36 10.02 25.80
C SER A 67 -25.40 9.26 27.12
N GLU A 68 -26.53 9.33 27.83
CA GLU A 68 -26.75 8.57 29.07
C GLU A 68 -26.61 7.05 28.88
N ILE A 69 -26.89 6.53 27.68
CA ILE A 69 -26.83 5.10 27.38
C ILE A 69 -25.40 4.63 27.10
N GLY A 70 -24.64 5.43 26.35
CA GLY A 70 -23.30 5.06 25.88
C GLY A 70 -22.15 5.64 26.70
N SER A 71 -22.43 6.54 27.64
CA SER A 71 -21.41 7.13 28.52
C SER A 71 -20.81 6.11 29.47
N LEU A 72 -19.53 6.30 29.79
CA LEU A 72 -18.75 5.43 30.66
C LEU A 72 -18.33 6.19 31.93
N PRO A 73 -18.34 5.54 33.12
CA PRO A 73 -18.08 6.23 34.39
C PRO A 73 -16.74 6.95 34.52
N PHE A 74 -15.76 6.63 33.67
CA PHE A 74 -14.42 7.20 33.72
C PHE A 74 -14.15 8.30 32.68
N GLN A 75 -15.11 8.61 31.80
CA GLN A 75 -14.92 9.60 30.72
C GLN A 75 -14.63 11.00 31.26
N ASP A 76 -15.26 11.39 32.37
CA ASP A 76 -15.12 12.72 32.96
C ASP A 76 -13.97 12.83 33.98
N LYS A 77 -13.19 11.77 34.15
CA LYS A 77 -12.13 11.72 35.18
C LYS A 77 -10.98 12.71 34.92
N TYR A 78 -10.80 13.12 33.67
CA TYR A 78 -9.71 14.00 33.23
C TYR A 78 -10.19 15.22 32.45
N LEU A 79 -11.47 15.58 32.59
CA LEU A 79 -12.03 16.80 32.03
C LEU A 79 -11.61 18.03 32.85
#